data_AF-A0A068JFC6-F1
#
_entry.id   AF-A0A068JFC6-F1
#
_cell.length_a   1.000
_cell.length_b   1.000
_cell.length_c   1.000
_cell.angle_alpha   90.00
_cell.angle_beta   90.00
_cell.angle_gamma   90.00
#
_symmetry.space_group_name_H-M   'P 1'
#
loop_
_entity.id
_entity.type
_entity.pdbx_description
1 polymer ?
#
loop_
_entity_poly.entity_id
_entity_poly.type
_entity_poly.pdbx_seq_one_letter_code
_entity_poly.pdbx_strand_id
1 'polypeptide(L)'
;RPVVDQVEMNLAWQQKKLREFCKENGIILTAFSPLRKGASKGPNEVMENDVLKEIAEAHGKSIAQVSLRWLYEQGVTFVPKSYDKERMNQNLQIFDWALTEEDHHKIDEIYQSRLISGPTKPQVTDL
;
A
#
# COMPACT_ATOMS: atom_id res chain seq x y z
N ARG A 1 1.49 -4.18 -25.86
CA ARG A 1 1.61 -3.30 -24.67
C ARG A 1 1.44 -4.17 -23.43
N PRO A 2 2.26 -4.05 -22.38
CA PRO A 2 1.96 -4.73 -21.12
C PRO A 2 0.59 -4.26 -20.62
N VAL A 3 -0.20 -5.19 -20.06
CA VAL A 3 -1.52 -4.88 -19.50
C VAL A 3 -1.45 -4.63 -18.00
N VAL A 4 -0.41 -5.14 -17.34
CA VAL A 4 -0.18 -5.03 -15.90
C VAL A 4 1.29 -4.73 -15.65
N ASP A 5 1.57 -3.91 -14.65
CA ASP A 5 2.87 -3.76 -14.00
C ASP A 5 2.74 -4.02 -12.50
N GLN A 6 3.48 -4.98 -11.95
CA GLN A 6 3.41 -5.35 -10.55
C GLN A 6 4.65 -4.88 -9.80
N VAL A 7 4.49 -3.90 -8.91
CA VAL A 7 5.58 -3.23 -8.20
C VAL A 7 5.31 -3.10 -6.70
N GLU A 8 6.34 -2.77 -5.93
CA GLU A 8 6.16 -2.41 -4.53
C GLU A 8 5.28 -1.16 -4.47
N MET A 9 4.18 -1.22 -3.73
CA MET A 9 3.39 -0.03 -3.43
C MET A 9 2.67 -0.20 -2.10
N ASN A 10 2.77 0.82 -1.24
CA ASN A 10 2.15 0.88 0.09
C ASN A 10 2.13 2.35 0.57
N LEU A 11 1.62 2.62 1.77
CA LEU A 11 1.48 4.00 2.28
C LEU A 11 2.82 4.74 2.44
N ALA A 12 3.92 4.02 2.67
CA ALA A 12 5.28 4.58 2.71
C ALA A 12 6.05 4.43 1.39
N TRP A 13 5.42 3.94 0.31
CA TRP A 13 6.01 3.91 -1.04
C TRP A 13 4.91 3.98 -2.09
N GLN A 14 4.46 5.20 -2.38
CA GLN A 14 3.17 5.48 -3.02
C GLN A 14 3.19 5.47 -4.56
N GLN A 15 4.37 5.38 -5.16
CA GLN A 15 4.55 5.23 -6.61
C GLN A 15 3.85 6.32 -7.46
N LYS A 16 3.68 7.56 -6.97
CA LYS A 16 2.88 8.62 -7.64
C LYS A 16 3.21 8.76 -9.14
N LYS A 17 4.49 8.97 -9.47
CA LYS A 17 4.94 9.11 -10.87
C LYS A 17 4.67 7.87 -11.73
N LEU A 18 4.95 6.68 -11.20
CA LEU A 18 4.74 5.42 -11.93
C LEU A 18 3.24 5.13 -12.13
N ARG A 19 2.40 5.48 -11.15
CA ARG A 19 0.93 5.38 -11.27
C ARG A 19 0.38 6.26 -12.37
N GLU A 20 0.81 7.52 -12.42
CA GLU A 20 0.42 8.45 -13.48
C GLU A 20 0.81 7.91 -14.86
N PHE A 21 2.07 7.49 -15.02
CA PHE A 21 2.55 6.88 -16.25
C PHE A 21 1.72 5.65 -16.65
N CYS A 22 1.48 4.72 -15.72
CA CYS A 22 0.68 3.52 -15.97
C CYS A 22 -0.75 3.87 -16.39
N LYS A 23 -1.39 4.82 -15.71
CA LYS A 23 -2.75 5.30 -16.01
C LYS A 23 -2.84 5.91 -17.41
N GLU A 24 -1.95 6.83 -17.74
CA GLU A 24 -1.86 7.42 -19.10
C GLU A 24 -1.62 6.35 -20.17
N ASN A 25 -0.98 5.25 -19.76
CA ASN A 25 -0.67 4.14 -20.62
C ASN A 25 -1.66 2.97 -20.56
N GLY A 26 -2.81 3.08 -19.91
CA GLY A 26 -3.74 1.95 -19.78
C GLY A 26 -3.08 0.65 -19.26
N ILE A 27 -2.06 0.79 -18.41
CA ILE A 27 -1.38 -0.29 -17.70
C ILE A 27 -1.99 -0.35 -16.30
N ILE A 28 -2.47 -1.52 -15.88
CA ILE A 28 -2.97 -1.71 -14.52
C ILE A 28 -1.78 -1.90 -13.59
N LEU A 29 -1.61 -1.03 -12.60
CA LEU A 29 -0.60 -1.22 -11.57
C LEU A 29 -1.15 -2.18 -10.49
N THR A 30 -0.40 -3.24 -10.20
CA THR A 30 -0.68 -4.19 -9.10
C THR A 30 0.33 -4.00 -7.97
N ALA A 31 -0.13 -3.65 -6.77
CA ALA A 31 0.71 -3.46 -5.61
C ALA A 31 1.11 -4.80 -4.96
N PHE A 32 2.41 -5.12 -4.95
CA PHE A 32 2.97 -6.13 -4.06
C PHE A 32 3.45 -5.51 -2.75
N SER A 33 3.54 -6.34 -1.69
CA SER A 33 3.83 -5.89 -0.32
C SER A 33 2.98 -4.69 0.14
N PRO A 34 1.64 -4.71 -0.08
CA PRO A 34 0.77 -3.57 0.24
C PRO A 34 0.76 -3.19 1.73
N LEU A 35 1.17 -4.13 2.60
CA LEU A 35 1.25 -3.96 4.05
C LEU A 35 2.70 -3.98 4.57
N ARG A 36 3.70 -3.70 3.72
CA ARG A 36 5.15 -3.74 4.04
C ARG A 36 5.60 -5.03 4.74
N LYS A 37 5.05 -6.18 4.31
CA LYS A 37 5.27 -7.52 4.90
C LYS A 37 4.79 -7.69 6.37
N GLY A 38 3.94 -6.79 6.86
CA GLY A 38 3.46 -6.83 8.25
C GLY A 38 4.62 -6.85 9.24
N ALA A 39 4.57 -7.70 10.26
CA ALA A 39 5.64 -7.84 11.25
C ALA A 39 6.79 -8.79 10.82
N SER A 40 6.76 -9.36 9.61
CA SER A 40 7.68 -10.45 9.25
C SER A 40 9.14 -10.02 9.01
N LYS A 41 9.41 -8.72 9.02
CA LYS A 41 10.73 -8.14 8.72
C LYS A 41 11.24 -7.18 9.81
N GLY A 42 10.64 -7.24 11.01
CA GLY A 42 10.95 -6.31 12.11
C GLY A 42 9.99 -5.12 12.15
N PRO A 43 10.43 -3.96 12.68
CA PRO A 43 9.61 -2.76 12.78
C PRO A 43 8.96 -2.39 11.46
N ASN A 44 7.71 -1.98 11.51
CA ASN A 44 6.93 -1.65 10.32
C ASN A 44 6.44 -0.22 10.43
N GLU A 45 7.13 0.68 9.73
CA GLU A 45 6.83 2.11 9.75
C GLU A 45 5.41 2.47 9.31
N VAL A 46 4.71 1.61 8.56
CA VAL A 46 3.29 1.79 8.24
C VAL A 46 2.40 1.39 9.41
N MET A 47 2.68 0.26 10.06
CA MET A 47 1.87 -0.23 11.19
C MET A 47 2.11 0.55 12.48
N GLU A 48 3.25 1.24 12.59
CA GLU A 48 3.63 2.02 13.76
C GLU A 48 3.36 3.52 13.61
N ASN A 49 2.94 3.99 12.42
CA ASN A 49 2.68 5.39 12.14
C ASN A 49 1.46 5.93 12.91
N ASP A 50 1.64 6.99 13.70
CA ASP A 50 0.57 7.55 14.53
C ASP A 50 -0.56 8.18 13.72
N VAL A 51 -0.25 8.84 12.58
CA VAL A 51 -1.28 9.37 11.67
C VAL A 51 -2.18 8.24 11.16
N LEU A 52 -1.60 7.08 10.83
CA LEU A 52 -2.38 5.93 10.37
C LEU A 52 -3.18 5.27 11.50
N LYS A 53 -2.69 5.29 12.75
CA LYS A 53 -3.46 4.85 13.91
C LYS A 53 -4.68 5.74 14.12
N GLU A 54 -4.51 7.05 14.05
CA GLU A 54 -5.62 8.02 14.19
C GLU A 54 -6.68 7.81 13.11
N ILE A 55 -6.27 7.67 11.84
CA ILE A 55 -7.20 7.38 10.74
C ILE A 55 -7.91 6.03 10.97
N ALA A 56 -7.16 4.99 11.34
CA ALA A 56 -7.73 3.67 11.60
C ALA A 56 -8.78 3.71 12.73
N GLU A 57 -8.47 4.42 13.82
CA GLU A 57 -9.38 4.61 14.96
C GLU A 57 -10.63 5.39 14.56
N ALA A 58 -10.48 6.51 13.83
CA ALA A 58 -11.60 7.34 13.38
C ALA A 58 -12.61 6.57 12.50
N HIS A 59 -12.14 5.61 11.71
CA HIS A 59 -12.99 4.75 10.86
C HIS A 59 -13.43 3.45 11.55
N GLY A 60 -12.91 3.13 12.74
CA GLY A 60 -13.14 1.85 13.41
C GLY A 60 -12.58 0.66 12.61
N LYS A 61 -11.43 0.85 11.96
CA LYS A 61 -10.78 -0.13 11.09
C LYS A 61 -9.36 -0.41 11.56
N SER A 62 -8.72 -1.41 10.95
CA SER A 62 -7.27 -1.63 11.13
C SER A 62 -6.44 -0.77 10.17
N ILE A 63 -5.19 -0.49 10.51
CA ILE A 63 -4.22 0.14 9.59
C ILE A 63 -4.07 -0.67 8.29
N ALA A 64 -4.18 -2.01 8.37
CA ALA A 64 -4.19 -2.86 7.20
C ALA A 64 -5.37 -2.56 6.27
N GLN A 65 -6.58 -2.41 6.81
CA GLN A 65 -7.75 -2.01 6.04
C GLN A 65 -7.62 -0.60 5.47
N VAL A 66 -7.10 0.37 6.24
CA VAL A 66 -6.78 1.73 5.74
C VAL A 66 -5.82 1.67 4.54
N SER A 67 -4.75 0.87 4.65
CA SER A 67 -3.78 0.69 3.57
C SER A 67 -4.41 0.12 2.30
N LEU A 68 -5.23 -0.92 2.44
CA LEU A 68 -5.88 -1.55 1.28
C LEU A 68 -7.00 -0.68 0.69
N ARG A 69 -7.74 0.04 1.54
CA ARG A 69 -8.75 1.00 1.11
C ARG A 69 -8.12 2.13 0.29
N TRP A 70 -7.01 2.69 0.77
CA TRP A 70 -6.27 3.72 0.05
C TRP A 70 -5.80 3.20 -1.32
N LEU A 71 -5.20 2.00 -1.39
CA LEU A 71 -4.79 1.39 -2.67
C LEU A 71 -5.97 1.24 -3.64
N TYR A 72 -7.13 0.82 -3.14
CA TYR A 72 -8.35 0.74 -3.93
C TYR A 72 -8.79 2.10 -4.48
N GLU A 73 -8.80 3.14 -3.64
CA GLU A 73 -9.17 4.51 -4.04
C GLU A 73 -8.16 5.15 -5.01
N GLN A 74 -6.89 4.73 -4.95
CA GLN A 74 -5.87 5.11 -5.94
C GLN A 74 -6.05 4.44 -7.31
N GLY A 75 -7.04 3.54 -7.46
CA GLY A 75 -7.34 2.85 -8.72
C GLY A 75 -6.34 1.76 -9.10
N VAL A 76 -5.62 1.20 -8.11
CA VAL A 76 -4.67 0.08 -8.33
C VAL A 76 -5.23 -1.23 -7.79
N THR A 77 -4.76 -2.36 -8.33
CA THR A 77 -5.03 -3.68 -7.73
C THR A 77 -3.95 -4.02 -6.71
N PHE A 78 -4.18 -4.99 -5.83
CA PHE A 78 -3.24 -5.34 -4.75
C PHE A 78 -3.37 -6.80 -4.34
N VAL A 79 -2.27 -7.37 -3.83
CA VAL A 79 -2.17 -8.78 -3.44
C VAL A 79 -1.68 -8.95 -1.99
N PRO A 80 -2.47 -8.59 -0.97
CA PRO A 80 -2.11 -8.79 0.43
C PRO A 80 -2.09 -10.28 0.75
N LYS A 81 -1.00 -10.72 1.40
CA LYS A 81 -0.87 -12.09 1.86
C LYS A 81 -1.27 -12.21 3.33
N SER A 82 -2.18 -13.13 3.63
CA SER A 82 -2.44 -13.62 4.98
C SER A 82 -2.73 -15.12 4.93
N TYR A 83 -2.38 -15.85 5.98
CA TYR A 83 -2.84 -17.24 6.20
C TYR A 83 -3.76 -17.34 7.42
N ASP A 84 -4.02 -16.20 8.07
CA ASP A 84 -4.91 -16.10 9.20
C ASP A 84 -6.32 -15.77 8.69
N LYS A 85 -7.28 -16.61 9.08
CA LYS A 85 -8.65 -16.56 8.59
C LYS A 85 -9.32 -15.21 8.86
N GLU A 86 -9.10 -14.65 10.04
CA GLU A 86 -9.71 -13.38 10.43
C GLU A 86 -9.10 -12.24 9.63
N ARG A 87 -7.76 -12.17 9.53
CA ARG A 87 -7.08 -11.15 8.73
C ARG A 87 -7.40 -11.26 7.24
N MET A 88 -7.58 -12.47 6.70
CA MET A 88 -8.04 -12.66 5.31
C MET A 88 -9.43 -12.07 5.10
N ASN A 89 -10.36 -12.27 6.03
CA ASN A 89 -11.68 -11.68 5.96
C ASN A 89 -11.63 -10.15 6.09
N GLN A 90 -10.85 -9.62 7.04
CA GLN A 90 -10.67 -8.16 7.22
C GLN A 90 -10.12 -7.49 5.96
N ASN A 91 -9.18 -8.14 5.25
CA ASN A 91 -8.62 -7.62 3.99
C ASN A 91 -9.69 -7.45 2.88
N LEU A 92 -10.83 -8.15 2.98
CA LEU A 92 -11.96 -8.03 2.05
C LEU A 92 -13.00 -6.99 2.49
N GLN A 93 -12.98 -6.58 3.76
CA GLN A 93 -13.94 -5.62 4.36
C GLN A 93 -13.47 -4.17 4.17
N ILE A 94 -13.28 -3.76 2.92
CA ILE A 94 -12.77 -2.43 2.53
C ILE A 94 -13.69 -1.68 1.56
N PHE A 95 -14.82 -2.26 1.17
CA PHE A 95 -15.66 -1.74 0.07
C PHE A 95 -16.89 -0.97 0.55
N ASP A 96 -17.29 -1.13 1.81
CA ASP A 96 -18.50 -0.58 2.43
C ASP A 96 -18.27 0.73 3.21
N TRP A 97 -17.06 1.29 3.15
CA TRP A 97 -16.67 2.55 3.75
C TRP A 97 -15.60 3.23 2.89
N ALA A 98 -15.29 4.51 3.13
CA ALA A 98 -14.33 5.29 2.34
C ALA A 98 -13.44 6.16 3.22
N LEU A 99 -12.23 6.47 2.75
CA LEU A 99 -11.40 7.49 3.38
C LEU A 99 -11.95 8.88 3.03
N THR A 100 -11.74 9.83 3.93
CA THR A 100 -12.09 11.24 3.71
C THR A 100 -10.98 11.94 2.91
N GLU A 101 -11.27 13.13 2.38
CA GLU A 101 -10.25 13.98 1.75
C GLU A 101 -9.13 14.36 2.73
N GLU A 102 -9.46 14.57 4.00
CA GLU A 102 -8.47 14.86 5.04
C GLU A 102 -7.53 13.66 5.27
N ASP A 103 -8.07 12.44 5.28
CA ASP A 103 -7.26 11.22 5.40
C ASP A 103 -6.29 11.09 4.22
N HIS A 104 -6.74 11.41 3.01
CA HIS A 104 -5.89 11.42 1.82
C HIS A 104 -4.74 12.43 1.93
N HIS A 105 -5.05 13.67 2.34
CA HIS A 105 -4.01 14.68 2.57
C HIS A 105 -3.00 14.24 3.63
N LYS A 106 -3.46 13.65 4.74
CA LYS A 106 -2.59 13.10 5.78
C LYS A 106 -1.69 11.97 5.26
N ILE A 107 -2.24 11.08 4.43
CA ILE A 107 -1.49 9.97 3.83
C ILE A 107 -0.45 10.50 2.83
N ASP A 108 -0.76 11.55 2.06
CA ASP A 108 0.15 12.13 1.08
C ASP A 108 1.45 12.69 1.69
N GLU A 109 1.41 13.08 2.96
CA GLU A 109 2.55 13.60 3.73
C GLU A 109 3.41 12.51 4.39
N ILE A 110 3.05 11.23 4.26
CA ILE A 110 3.82 10.13 4.84
C ILE A 110 5.20 10.06 4.18
N TYR A 111 6.26 9.93 4.99
CA TYR A 111 7.63 9.77 4.51
C TYR A 111 7.78 8.56 3.58
N GLN A 112 8.48 8.74 2.45
CA GLN A 112 8.61 7.74 1.41
C GLN A 112 9.92 6.94 1.52
N SER A 113 9.82 5.62 1.67
CA SER A 113 10.93 4.68 1.80
C SER A 113 10.65 3.34 1.10
N ARG A 114 11.50 2.97 0.14
CA ARG A 114 11.42 1.68 -0.57
C ARG A 114 11.87 0.54 0.35
N LEU A 115 11.04 -0.49 0.54
CA LEU A 115 11.37 -1.65 1.38
C LEU A 115 12.17 -2.71 0.61
N ILE A 116 11.83 -2.93 -0.65
CA ILE A 116 12.33 -4.05 -1.45
C ILE A 116 13.38 -3.53 -2.43
N SER A 117 14.63 -3.87 -2.17
CA SER A 117 15.74 -3.68 -3.10
C SER A 117 15.76 -4.76 -4.19
N GLY A 118 16.57 -4.53 -5.21
CA GLY A 118 16.77 -5.48 -6.31
C GLY A 118 17.24 -6.86 -5.81
N PRO A 119 16.99 -7.92 -6.60
CA PRO A 119 17.19 -9.31 -6.16
C PRO A 119 18.67 -9.75 -6.11
N THR A 120 19.60 -8.88 -6.51
CA THR A 120 21.02 -9.22 -6.68
C THR A 120 21.86 -8.90 -5.44
N LYS A 121 23.00 -9.58 -5.36
CA LYS A 121 24.07 -9.27 -4.41
C LYS A 121 25.40 -9.25 -5.20
N PRO A 122 26.07 -8.08 -5.34
CA PRO A 122 25.75 -6.78 -4.77
C PRO A 122 24.46 -6.17 -5.38
N GLN A 123 23.92 -5.16 -4.69
CA GLN A 123 22.75 -4.45 -5.18
C GLN A 123 23.11 -3.62 -6.42
N VAL A 124 22.17 -3.55 -7.37
CA VAL A 124 22.24 -2.61 -8.49
C VAL A 124 21.62 -1.28 -8.02
N THR A 125 22.31 -0.17 -8.23
CA THR A 125 21.92 1.16 -7.73
C THR A 125 21.04 1.95 -8.70
N ASP A 126 20.99 1.57 -9.97
CA ASP A 126 20.47 2.41 -11.05
C ASP A 126 19.09 1.93 -11.59
N LEU A 127 18.34 1.17 -10.77
CA LEU A 127 17.01 0.61 -11.09
C LEU A 127 15.97 0.91 -9.99
#